data_AF-A0A920BH53-F1
#
_entry.id   AF-A0A920BH53-F1
#
_cell.length_a   1.000
_cell.length_b   1.000
_cell.length_c   1.000
_cell.angle_alpha   90.00
_cell.angle_beta   90.00
_cell.angle_gamma   90.00
#
_symmetry.space_group_name_H-M   'P 1'
#
loop_
_entity.id
_entity.type
_entity.pdbx_description
1 polymer ?
#
loop_
_entity_poly.entity_id
_entity_poly.type
_entity_poly.pdbx_seq_one_letter_code
_entity_poly.pdbx_strand_id
1 'polypeptide(L)'
;MVSYGLAYGMEAYGLAQRLGIENKEAAKILNDYFFAFPSVKEYMDNAVNQAKEKGFTETLFGRKRKIPELKSSNSRVRSAAERQAMNAGIQGLALIYSKLL
;
A
#
# COMPACT_ATOMS: atom_id res chain seq x y z
N MET A 1 8.85 -14.84 8.28
CA MET A 1 9.29 -13.71 7.42
C MET A 1 8.05 -12.89 7.06
N VAL A 2 7.94 -11.66 7.57
CA VAL A 2 6.83 -10.77 7.19
C VAL A 2 7.06 -10.37 5.73
N SER A 3 6.32 -10.99 4.80
CA SER A 3 6.45 -10.72 3.37
C SER A 3 6.11 -9.26 3.07
N TYR A 4 6.95 -8.58 2.29
CA TYR A 4 6.90 -7.13 1.97
C TYR A 4 5.54 -6.60 1.47
N GLY A 5 4.63 -7.47 1.02
CA GLY A 5 3.24 -7.12 0.70
C GLY A 5 2.34 -6.84 1.92
N LEU A 6 2.80 -7.14 3.14
CA LEU A 6 2.02 -7.03 4.38
C LEU A 6 2.04 -5.64 5.02
N ALA A 7 3.09 -4.85 4.79
CA ALA A 7 3.36 -3.67 5.62
C ALA A 7 2.37 -2.50 5.42
N TYR A 8 1.70 -2.41 4.28
CA TYR A 8 0.77 -1.30 4.02
C TYR A 8 -0.48 -1.70 3.23
N GLY A 9 -0.54 -2.95 2.74
CA GLY A 9 -1.76 -3.50 2.14
C GLY A 9 -2.76 -4.02 3.17
N MET A 10 -2.26 -4.29 4.38
CA MET A 10 -3.05 -4.55 5.58
C MET A 10 -2.75 -3.44 6.57
N GLU A 11 -3.80 -2.77 7.04
CA GLU A 11 -3.75 -1.95 8.25
C GLU A 11 -3.17 -2.80 9.40
N ALA A 12 -2.64 -2.18 10.47
CA ALA A 12 -2.09 -2.89 11.64
C ALA A 12 -2.99 -4.05 12.12
N TYR A 13 -4.30 -3.87 11.99
CA TYR A 13 -5.31 -4.91 12.20
C TYR A 13 -5.12 -6.17 11.33
N GLY A 14 -4.93 -6.04 10.02
CA GLY A 14 -4.73 -7.19 9.13
C GLY A 14 -3.40 -7.90 9.37
N LEU A 15 -2.36 -7.15 9.75
CA LEU A 15 -1.09 -7.73 10.19
C LEU A 15 -1.27 -8.51 11.50
N ALA A 16 -1.98 -7.93 12.47
CA ALA A 16 -2.31 -8.57 13.74
C ALA A 16 -3.06 -9.89 13.56
N GLN A 17 -4.09 -9.91 12.69
CA GLN A 17 -4.86 -11.11 12.37
C GLN A 17 -3.99 -12.23 11.78
N ARG A 18 -3.03 -11.90 10.91
CA ARG A 18 -2.16 -12.90 10.28
C ARG A 18 -1.06 -13.42 11.19
N LEU A 19 -0.55 -12.57 12.07
CA LEU A 19 0.50 -12.95 13.01
C LEU A 19 -0.06 -13.54 14.31
N GLY A 20 -1.36 -13.41 14.55
CA GLY A 20 -1.99 -13.85 15.80
C GLY A 20 -1.54 -13.02 17.01
N ILE A 21 -1.22 -11.74 16.79
CA ILE A 21 -0.73 -10.81 17.83
C ILE A 21 -1.73 -9.68 18.07
N GLU A 22 -1.50 -8.90 19.13
CA GLU A 22 -2.32 -7.73 19.39
C GLU A 22 -2.14 -6.65 18.32
N ASN A 23 -3.21 -5.90 18.03
CA ASN A 23 -3.17 -4.77 17.08
C ASN A 23 -2.11 -3.73 17.45
N LYS A 24 -1.92 -3.48 18.74
CA LYS A 24 -0.90 -2.53 19.24
C LYS A 24 0.51 -3.00 18.90
N GLU A 25 0.78 -4.31 19.02
CA GLU A 25 2.08 -4.89 18.69
C GLU A 25 2.32 -4.87 17.19
N ALA A 26 1.32 -5.22 16.38
CA ALA A 26 1.38 -5.11 14.93
C ALA A 26 1.63 -3.66 14.46
N ALA A 27 0.98 -2.67 15.09
CA ALA A 27 1.22 -1.25 14.81
C ALA A 27 2.66 -0.84 15.13
N LYS A 28 3.24 -1.33 16.23
CA LYS A 28 4.64 -1.08 16.57
C LYS A 28 5.58 -1.65 15.51
N ILE A 29 5.36 -2.91 15.10
CA ILE A 29 6.17 -3.56 14.05
C ILE A 29 6.14 -2.75 12.74
N LEU A 30 4.96 -2.26 12.35
CA LEU A 30 4.82 -1.41 11.16
C LEU A 30 5.58 -0.09 11.29
N ASN A 31 5.46 0.58 12.44
CA ASN A 31 6.17 1.84 12.69
C ASN A 31 7.69 1.64 12.65
N ASP A 32 8.19 0.60 13.32
CA ASP A 32 9.63 0.27 13.33
C ASP A 32 10.12 -0.05 11.91
N TYR A 33 9.31 -0.73 11.10
CA TYR A 33 9.61 -1.00 9.70
C TYR A 33 9.71 0.29 8.87
N PHE A 34 8.74 1.21 8.96
CA PHE A 34 8.82 2.46 8.21
C PHE A 34 9.91 3.41 8.69
N PHE A 35 10.25 3.33 9.98
CA PHE A 35 11.40 4.03 10.52
C PHE A 35 12.71 3.51 9.91
N ALA A 36 12.85 2.19 9.77
CA ALA A 36 14.01 1.57 9.12
C ALA A 36 14.07 1.80 7.60
N PHE A 37 12.91 1.92 6.93
CA PHE A 37 12.79 2.05 5.47
C PHE A 37 11.98 3.29 5.05
N PRO A 38 12.47 4.51 5.30
CA PRO A 38 11.71 5.75 5.03
C PRO A 38 11.42 5.94 3.54
N SER A 39 12.32 5.54 2.64
CA SER A 39 12.12 5.61 1.19
C SER A 39 10.98 4.72 0.69
N VAL A 40 10.70 3.60 1.38
CA VAL A 40 9.55 2.76 1.06
C VAL A 40 8.27 3.51 1.39
N LYS A 41 8.18 4.13 2.57
CA LYS A 41 7.03 4.95 2.96
C LYS A 41 6.80 6.09 1.98
N GLU A 42 7.85 6.83 1.62
CA GLU A 42 7.78 7.94 0.67
C GLU A 42 7.29 7.50 -0.71
N TYR A 43 7.83 6.41 -1.25
CA TYR A 43 7.36 5.86 -2.53
C TYR A 43 5.87 5.54 -2.51
N MET A 44 5.40 4.95 -1.40
CA MET A 44 4.01 4.53 -1.26
C MET A 44 3.06 5.72 -1.11
N ASP A 45 3.44 6.72 -0.32
CA ASP A 45 2.70 7.98 -0.19
C ASP A 45 2.61 8.68 -1.56
N ASN A 46 3.72 8.73 -2.31
CA ASN A 46 3.76 9.30 -3.66
C ASN A 46 2.89 8.52 -4.66
N ALA A 47 2.88 7.19 -4.60
CA ALA A 47 2.04 6.38 -5.49
C ALA A 47 0.55 6.65 -5.26
N VAL A 48 0.11 6.81 -4.01
CA VAL A 48 -1.28 7.15 -3.68
C VAL A 48 -1.61 8.56 -4.14
N ASN A 49 -0.72 9.54 -3.91
CA ASN A 49 -0.94 10.93 -4.33
C ASN A 49 -1.05 11.04 -5.86
N GLN A 50 -0.14 10.41 -6.59
CA GLN A 50 -0.23 10.35 -8.05
C GLN A 50 -1.53 9.70 -8.52
N ALA A 51 -1.98 8.63 -7.86
CA ALA A 51 -3.23 7.99 -8.21
C ALA A 51 -4.43 8.91 -7.98
N LYS A 52 -4.43 9.70 -6.89
CA LYS A 52 -5.49 10.69 -6.60
C LYS A 52 -5.56 11.78 -7.67
N GLU A 53 -4.41 12.31 -8.06
CA GLU A 53 -4.31 13.34 -9.10
C GLU A 53 -4.78 12.81 -10.46
N LYS A 54 -4.19 11.68 -10.89
CA LYS A 54 -4.40 11.09 -12.22
C LYS A 54 -5.74 10.35 -12.33
N GLY A 55 -6.32 9.89 -11.23
CA GLY A 55 -7.51 9.02 -11.20
C GLY A 55 -7.24 7.58 -11.64
N PHE A 56 -5.98 7.17 -11.70
CA PHE A 56 -5.57 5.81 -12.05
C PHE A 56 -4.22 5.45 -11.40
N THR A 57 -4.00 4.16 -11.18
CA THR A 57 -2.67 3.61 -10.87
C THR A 57 -1.99 3.11 -12.12
N GLU A 58 -0.67 3.14 -12.14
CA GLU A 58 0.15 2.67 -13.26
C GLU A 58 1.30 1.82 -12.71
N THR A 59 1.48 0.62 -13.25
CA THR A 59 2.64 -0.23 -12.89
C THR A 59 3.88 0.22 -13.65
N LEU A 60 5.06 -0.25 -13.25
CA LEU A 60 6.32 0.04 -13.94
C LEU A 60 6.30 -0.33 -15.44
N PHE A 61 5.52 -1.35 -15.82
CA PHE A 61 5.33 -1.78 -17.20
C PHE A 61 4.19 -1.05 -17.94
N GLY A 62 3.69 0.07 -17.38
CA GLY A 62 2.70 0.93 -18.03
C GLY A 62 1.25 0.41 -17.96
N ARG A 63 0.97 -0.65 -17.18
CA ARG A 63 -0.41 -1.13 -17.02
C ARG A 63 -1.20 -0.15 -16.16
N LYS A 64 -2.18 0.52 -16.75
CA LYS A 64 -3.05 1.48 -16.07
C LYS A 64 -4.33 0.83 -15.54
N ARG A 65 -4.69 1.13 -14.29
CA ARG A 65 -5.99 0.79 -13.70
C ARG A 65 -6.67 2.07 -13.20
N LYS A 66 -7.75 2.46 -13.87
CA LYS A 66 -8.58 3.60 -13.44
C LYS A 66 -9.26 3.29 -12.12
N ILE A 67 -9.27 4.27 -11.23
CA ILE A 67 -9.95 4.22 -9.92
C ILE A 67 -10.72 5.54 -9.78
N PRO A 68 -11.84 5.72 -10.50
CA PRO A 68 -12.63 6.96 -10.46
C PRO A 68 -13.11 7.30 -9.04
N GLU A 69 -13.23 6.30 -8.16
CA GLU A 69 -13.63 6.41 -6.77
C GLU A 69 -12.66 7.27 -5.93
N LEU A 70 -11.42 7.47 -6.38
CA LEU A 70 -10.45 8.37 -5.73
C LEU A 70 -10.93 9.83 -5.70
N LYS A 71 -11.81 10.22 -6.63
CA LYS A 71 -12.42 11.55 -6.70
C LYS A 71 -13.82 11.61 -6.07
N SER A 72 -14.26 10.53 -5.42
CA SER A 72 -15.58 10.49 -4.78
C SER A 72 -15.66 11.51 -3.64
N SER A 73 -16.77 12.23 -3.56
CA SER A 73 -17.11 13.07 -2.40
C SER A 73 -17.37 12.24 -1.14
N ASN A 74 -17.77 10.97 -1.30
CA ASN A 74 -18.01 10.05 -0.19
C ASN A 74 -16.68 9.57 0.40
N SER A 75 -16.40 9.96 1.64
CA SER A 75 -15.16 9.63 2.34
C SER A 75 -14.90 8.12 2.43
N ARG A 76 -15.92 7.30 2.68
CA ARG A 76 -15.74 5.84 2.78
C ARG A 76 -15.35 5.21 1.45
N VAL A 77 -15.96 5.66 0.36
CA VAL A 77 -15.66 5.20 -1.00
C VAL A 77 -14.25 5.63 -1.39
N ARG A 78 -13.89 6.87 -1.11
CA ARG A 78 -12.55 7.41 -1.35
C ARG A 78 -11.48 6.66 -0.55
N SER A 79 -11.68 6.41 0.74
CA SER A 79 -10.72 5.63 1.56
C SER A 79 -10.55 4.19 1.06
N ALA A 80 -11.61 3.55 0.57
CA ALA A 80 -11.49 2.23 -0.06
C ALA A 80 -10.68 2.27 -1.36
N ALA A 81 -10.89 3.30 -2.18
CA ALA A 81 -10.15 3.55 -3.40
C ALA A 81 -8.66 3.83 -3.14
N GLU A 82 -8.35 4.58 -2.08
CA GLU A 82 -6.97 4.84 -1.64
C GLU A 82 -6.24 3.55 -1.26
N ARG A 83 -6.89 2.67 -0.50
CA ARG A 83 -6.35 1.34 -0.18
C ARG A 83 -6.13 0.50 -1.44
N GLN A 84 -7.04 0.56 -2.41
CA GLN A 84 -6.87 -0.14 -3.68
C GLN A 84 -5.67 0.41 -4.47
N ALA A 85 -5.50 1.73 -4.51
CA ALA A 85 -4.40 2.38 -5.19
C ALA A 85 -3.05 2.01 -4.57
N MET A 86 -2.99 2.02 -3.24
CA MET A 86 -1.82 1.60 -2.47
C MET A 86 -1.45 0.14 -2.73
N ASN A 87 -2.42 -0.76 -2.68
CA ASN A 87 -2.21 -2.19 -2.97
C ASN A 87 -1.65 -2.42 -4.38
N ALA A 88 -2.12 -1.66 -5.37
CA ALA A 88 -1.60 -1.73 -6.73
C ALA A 88 -0.12 -1.25 -6.80
N GLY A 89 0.24 -0.20 -6.06
CA GLY A 89 1.63 0.28 -5.97
C GLY A 89 2.59 -0.74 -5.33
N ILE A 90 2.18 -1.37 -4.23
CA ILE A 90 2.95 -2.42 -3.54
C ILE A 90 3.14 -3.64 -4.44
N GLN A 91 2.08 -4.08 -5.13
CA GLN A 91 2.16 -5.20 -6.07
C GLN A 91 3.11 -4.89 -7.23
N GLY A 92 3.16 -3.64 -7.69
CA GLY A 92 4.17 -3.17 -8.64
C GLY A 92 5.60 -3.35 -8.15
N LEU A 93 5.87 -3.00 -6.88
CA LEU A 93 7.19 -3.18 -6.25
C LEU A 93 7.57 -4.65 -6.02
N ALA A 94 6.63 -5.47 -5.53
CA ALA A 94 6.88 -6.89 -5.28
C ALA A 94 7.23 -7.66 -6.57
N LEU A 95 6.64 -7.24 -7.70
CA LEU A 95 6.93 -7.80 -9.02
C LEU A 95 8.33 -7.43 -9.53
N ILE A 96 8.94 -6.36 -9.01
CA ILE A 96 10.33 -5.98 -9.33
C ILE A 96 11.31 -6.94 -8.65
N TYR A 97 11.13 -7.21 -7.36
CA TYR A 97 12.02 -8.10 -6.61
C TYR A 97 11.88 -9.57 -7.02
N SER A 98 10.68 -10.04 -7.38
CA SER A 98 10.49 -11.44 -7.80
C SER A 98 11.00 -11.76 -9.21
N LYS A 99 11.33 -10.75 -10.02
CA LYS A 99 11.91 -10.91 -11.38
C LYS A 99 13.43 -10.71 -11.41
N LEU A 100 14.02 -10.35 -10.28
CA LEU A 100 15.45 -10.11 -10.08
C LEU A 100 16.14 -11.28 -9.35
N LEU A 101 15.44 -12.40 -9.18
CA LEU A 101 15.93 -13.73 -8.78
C LEU A 101 15.52 -14.73 -9.86
#